data_AF-A0AAV9RX71-F1
#
_entry.id   AF-A0AAV9RX71-F1
#
_cell.length_a   1.000
_cell.length_b   1.000
_cell.length_c   1.000
_cell.angle_alpha   90.00
_cell.angle_beta   90.00
_cell.angle_gamma   90.00
#
_symmetry.space_group_name_H-M   'P 1'
#
loop_
_entity.id
_entity.type
_entity.pdbx_description
1 polymer ?
#
loop_
_entity_poly.entity_id
_entity_poly.type
_entity_poly.pdbx_seq_one_letter_code
_entity_poly.pdbx_strand_id
1 'polypeptide(L)'
;MKQLRTVLKESGVLTMIKERPALAEVLFPKSAEQVMDSQTILKRIIWPMPDSENEDDHSNVEETCLVTGFLRDYIEKGQITR
;
A
#
# COMPACT_ATOMS: atom_id res chain seq x y z
N MET A 1 -8.28 -3.00 -6.87
CA MET A 1 -9.11 -1.94 -7.51
C MET A 1 -10.60 -1.97 -7.14
N LYS A 2 -11.26 -3.14 -7.07
CA LYS A 2 -12.70 -3.22 -6.74
C LYS A 2 -13.01 -2.65 -5.35
N GLN A 3 -12.24 -3.03 -4.33
CA GLN A 3 -12.42 -2.55 -2.95
C GLN A 3 -12.26 -1.03 -2.80
N LEU A 4 -11.21 -0.44 -3.38
CA LEU A 4 -11.00 1.01 -3.35
C LEU A 4 -12.21 1.79 -3.92
N ARG A 5 -12.76 1.33 -5.05
CA ARG A 5 -13.94 1.96 -5.65
C ARG A 5 -15.18 1.83 -4.77
N THR A 6 -15.35 0.71 -4.06
CA THR A 6 -16.45 0.50 -3.12
C THR A 6 -16.33 1.43 -1.92
N VAL A 7 -15.15 1.48 -1.28
CA VAL A 7 -14.89 2.35 -0.12
C VAL A 7 -15.09 3.83 -0.46
N LEU A 8 -14.65 4.26 -1.66
CA LEU A 8 -14.86 5.64 -2.10
C LEU A 8 -16.33 5.98 -2.37
N LYS A 9 -17.15 4.99 -2.75
CA LYS A 9 -18.60 5.18 -2.90
C LYS A 9 -19.29 5.27 -1.55
N GLU A 10 -18.98 4.35 -0.64
CA GLU A 10 -19.62 4.27 0.69
C GLU A 10 -19.29 5.47 1.57
N SER A 11 -18.06 5.99 1.48
CA SER A 11 -17.64 7.22 2.17
C SER A 11 -18.24 8.50 1.59
N GLY A 12 -18.96 8.44 0.45
CA GLY A 12 -19.51 9.60 -0.25
C GLY A 12 -18.47 10.46 -0.99
N VAL A 13 -17.17 10.19 -0.80
CA VAL A 13 -16.06 10.90 -1.43
C VAL A 13 -16.15 10.86 -2.95
N LEU A 14 -16.55 9.72 -3.53
CA LEU A 14 -16.70 9.59 -4.98
C LEU A 14 -17.80 10.51 -5.54
N THR A 15 -18.92 10.64 -4.83
CA THR A 15 -20.02 11.54 -5.24
C THR A 15 -19.56 12.99 -5.14
N MET A 16 -18.89 13.34 -4.05
CA MET A 16 -18.38 14.69 -3.80
C MET A 16 -17.36 15.13 -4.88
N ILE A 17 -16.49 14.22 -5.33
CA ILE A 17 -15.53 14.49 -6.42
C ILE A 17 -16.23 14.60 -7.78
N LYS A 18 -17.29 13.82 -8.01
CA LYS A 18 -18.07 13.93 -9.26
C LYS A 18 -18.78 15.28 -9.36
N GLU A 19 -19.35 15.76 -8.27
CA GLU A 19 -20.05 17.05 -8.21
C GLU A 19 -19.09 18.23 -8.25
N ARG A 20 -17.90 18.09 -7.64
CA ARG A 20 -16.86 19.12 -7.63
C ARG A 20 -15.48 18.51 -7.88
N PRO A 21 -15.06 18.37 -9.16
CA PRO A 21 -13.78 17.75 -9.54
C PRO A 21 -12.56 18.39 -8.90
N ALA A 22 -12.59 19.70 -8.64
CA ALA A 22 -11.50 20.42 -7.98
C ALA A 22 -11.18 19.89 -6.57
N LEU A 23 -12.13 19.23 -5.89
CA LEU A 23 -11.88 18.62 -4.58
C LEU A 23 -10.94 17.42 -4.67
N ALA A 24 -10.79 16.79 -5.84
CA ALA A 24 -9.87 15.67 -6.01
C ALA A 24 -8.43 16.07 -5.66
N GLU A 25 -8.00 17.29 -6.01
CA GLU A 25 -6.64 17.76 -5.72
C GLU A 25 -6.43 18.13 -4.24
N VAL A 26 -7.51 18.46 -3.53
CA VAL A 26 -7.47 18.75 -2.08
C VAL A 26 -7.52 17.46 -1.26
N LEU A 27 -8.35 16.50 -1.67
CA LEU A 27 -8.53 15.21 -0.99
C LEU A 27 -7.40 14.23 -1.27
N PHE A 28 -6.84 14.28 -2.48
CA PHE A 28 -5.71 13.47 -2.91
C PHE A 28 -4.58 14.40 -3.36
N PRO A 29 -3.95 15.11 -2.40
CA PRO A 29 -2.86 16.00 -2.72
C PRO A 29 -1.78 15.22 -3.46
N LYS A 30 -1.47 15.66 -4.69
CA LYS A 30 -0.35 15.18 -5.47
C LYS A 30 0.90 15.59 -4.70
N SER A 31 1.34 14.74 -3.79
CA SER A 31 2.50 14.97 -2.94
C SER A 31 3.76 14.83 -3.79
N ALA A 32 3.96 15.75 -4.73
CA ALA A 32 5.14 15.79 -5.58
C ALA A 32 6.40 16.15 -4.78
N GLU A 33 6.25 16.69 -3.57
CA GLU A 33 7.36 17.12 -2.70
C GLU A 33 7.71 16.15 -1.57
N GLN A 34 6.90 15.11 -1.30
CA GLN A 34 7.32 14.12 -0.31
C GLN A 34 8.34 13.19 -0.98
N VAL A 35 9.63 13.51 -0.81
CA VAL A 35 10.73 12.60 -1.11
C VAL A 35 10.53 11.36 -0.26
N MET A 36 9.94 10.33 -0.87
CA MET A 36 9.68 9.07 -0.21
C MET A 36 10.96 8.23 -0.30
N ASP A 37 11.80 8.33 0.72
CA ASP A 37 12.99 7.48 0.82
C ASP A 37 12.61 6.02 1.16
N SER A 38 13.54 5.10 0.92
CA SER A 38 13.33 3.66 1.12
C SER A 38 12.91 3.34 2.56
N GLN A 39 13.44 4.05 3.56
CA GLN A 39 13.09 3.85 4.97
C GLN A 39 11.66 4.30 5.29
N THR A 40 11.20 5.36 4.64
CA THR A 40 9.82 5.87 4.75
C THR A 40 8.83 4.87 4.15
N ILE A 41 9.20 4.21 3.05
CA ILE A 41 8.38 3.13 2.46
C ILE A 41 8.29 1.95 3.42
N LEU A 42 9.43 1.46 3.90
CA LEU A 42 9.49 0.27 4.77
C LEU A 42 8.68 0.44 6.06
N LYS A 43 8.67 1.64 6.65
CA LYS A 43 7.90 1.95 7.86
C LYS A 43 6.38 1.95 7.66
N ARG A 44 5.91 2.08 6.41
CA ARG A 44 4.48 2.14 6.08
C ARG A 44 3.91 0.78 5.66
N ILE A 45 4.76 -0.22 5.41
CA ILE A 45 4.32 -1.56 5.05
C ILE A 45 3.87 -2.29 6.31
N ILE A 46 2.65 -2.83 6.27
CA ILE A 46 2.17 -3.81 7.25
C ILE A 46 2.70 -5.17 6.79
N TRP A 47 3.68 -5.69 7.52
CA TRP A 47 4.28 -6.98 7.20
C TRP A 47 3.38 -8.13 7.68
N PRO A 48 3.27 -9.22 6.92
CA PRO A 48 2.57 -10.41 7.36
C PRO A 48 3.25 -10.93 8.63
N MET A 49 2.48 -11.08 9.70
CA MET A 49 2.94 -11.68 10.95
C MET A 49 2.52 -13.15 10.97
N PRO A 50 3.37 -14.05 11.49
CA PRO A 50 3.08 -15.49 11.53
C PRO A 50 1.82 -15.84 12.35
N ASP A 51 1.39 -14.95 13.26
CA ASP A 51 0.21 -15.14 14.10
C ASP A 51 -1.02 -14.36 13.59
N SER A 52 -1.02 -13.86 12.35
CA SER A 52 -2.16 -13.17 11.77
C SER A 52 -3.29 -14.15 11.50
N GLU A 53 -4.39 -14.07 12.27
CA GLU A 53 -5.60 -14.90 12.19
C GLU A 53 -6.40 -14.78 10.86
N ASN A 54 -5.77 -14.31 9.77
CA ASN A 54 -6.41 -14.33 8.46
C ASN A 54 -6.39 -15.76 7.91
N GLU A 55 -7.52 -16.44 8.05
CA GLU A 55 -7.77 -17.80 7.54
C GLU A 55 -7.57 -17.97 6.01
N ASP A 56 -7.42 -16.87 5.26
CA ASP A 56 -7.18 -16.87 3.80
C ASP A 56 -5.68 -16.83 3.44
N ASP A 57 -4.78 -16.71 4.43
CA ASP A 57 -3.33 -16.69 4.23
C ASP A 57 -2.74 -18.11 4.37
N HIS A 58 -3.01 -18.96 3.39
CA HIS A 58 -2.40 -20.29 3.26
C HIS A 58 -0.92 -20.25 2.82
N SER A 59 -0.24 -19.11 2.93
CA SER A 59 1.16 -18.99 2.54
C SER A 59 2.07 -19.72 3.55
N ASN A 60 2.98 -20.56 3.06
CA ASN A 60 4.00 -21.20 3.89
C ASN A 60 4.86 -20.11 4.54
N VAL A 61 5.10 -20.20 5.86
CA VAL A 61 5.94 -19.24 6.62
C VAL A 61 7.29 -19.00 5.93
N GLU A 62 7.87 -20.05 5.35
CA GLU A 62 9.14 -19.96 4.61
C GLU A 62 9.02 -19.07 3.35
N GLU A 63 7.95 -19.24 2.57
CA GLU A 63 7.68 -18.43 1.39
C GLU A 63 7.43 -16.97 1.78
N THR A 64 6.68 -16.74 2.86
CA THR A 64 6.42 -15.41 3.40
C THR A 64 7.69 -14.73 3.89
N CYS A 65 8.58 -15.43 4.58
CA CYS A 65 9.89 -14.92 4.96
C CYS A 65 10.76 -14.56 3.75
N LEU A 66 10.76 -15.40 2.71
CA LEU A 66 11.52 -15.16 1.49
C LEU A 66 11.00 -13.92 0.74
N VAL A 67 9.70 -13.83 0.53
CA VAL A 67 9.07 -12.72 -0.20
C VAL A 67 9.22 -11.40 0.56
N THR A 68 9.03 -11.41 1.88
CA THR A 68 9.20 -10.20 2.71
C THR A 68 10.66 -9.74 2.78
N GLY A 69 11.61 -10.68 2.90
CA GLY A 69 13.04 -10.40 2.85
C GLY A 69 13.46 -9.79 1.51
N PHE A 70 13.05 -10.42 0.40
CA PHE A 70 13.31 -9.91 -0.94
C PHE A 70 12.74 -8.50 -1.14
N LEU A 71 11.48 -8.28 -0.77
CA LEU A 71 10.82 -6.99 -0.94
C LEU A 71 11.53 -5.88 -0.14
N ARG A 72 11.95 -6.19 1.09
CA ARG A 72 12.73 -5.25 1.92
C ARG A 72 14.04 -4.87 1.24
N ASP A 73 14.82 -5.87 0.81
CA ASP A 73 16.10 -5.66 0.13
C ASP A 73 15.94 -4.83 -1.15
N TYR A 74 14.91 -5.13 -1.94
CA TYR A 74 14.59 -4.41 -3.16
C TYR A 74 14.27 -2.94 -2.90
N ILE A 75 13.45 -2.66 -1.87
CA ILE A 75 13.08 -1.29 -1.49
C ILE A 75 14.30 -0.51 -0.99
N GLU A 76 15.18 -1.14 -0.21
CA GLU A 76 16.37 -0.49 0.35
C GLU A 76 17.45 -0.19 -0.70
N LYS A 77 17.70 -1.16 -1.59
CA LYS A 77 18.83 -1.12 -2.53
C LYS A 77 18.43 -0.61 -3.91
N GLY A 78 17.13 -0.58 -4.22
CA GLY A 78 16.63 -0.20 -5.55
C GLY A 78 17.07 -1.15 -6.67
N GLN A 79 17.47 -2.37 -6.33
CA GLN A 79 18.03 -3.35 -7.25
C GLN A 79 17.42 -4.74 -6.99
N ILE A 80 17.24 -5.49 -8.07
CA ILE A 80 16.90 -6.92 -7.99
C ILE A 80 18.22 -7.65 -7.74
N THR A 81 18.49 -8.03 -6.49
CA THR A 81 19.63 -8.90 -6.18
C THR A 81 19.32 -10.28 -6.77
N ARG A 82 20.14 -10.70 -7.74
CA ARG A 82 19.97 -11.94 -8.52
C ARG A 82 20.91 -13.02 -8.03
#